data_AF-N1VT68-F1
#
_entry.id   AF-N1VT68-F1
#
_cell.length_a   1.000
_cell.length_b   1.000
_cell.length_c   1.000
_cell.angle_alpha   90.00
_cell.angle_beta   90.00
_cell.angle_gamma   90.00
#
_symmetry.space_group_name_H-M   'P 1'
#
loop_
_entity.id
_entity.type
_entity.pdbx_description
1 polymer ?
#
loop_
_entity_poly.entity_id
_entity_poly.type
_entity_poly.pdbx_seq_one_letter_code
_entity_poly.pdbx_strand_id
1 'polypeptide(L)'
;MGGLDKRSTIISFSLQGKSLERILPKKNIGSFGTYLEFNARENRKKFLLLLKNNCHVLYFFVNRTFMIELFEFALSGNCYKVRLLLSFLNLQYESQIVNGPEREHKSEAFIAKNPFGQVPVLKDGNIVLRDSHGILVYLARAYGEEHWFPNDPAIAGEIVAWLSTAANEVSRGPSALRAHYLLGRPINLEETKLVTETLLSILEKRLVAHNWLVSDSITIADIAIYPYIALGNQGKIDLWIYPNIRKWMYRIENLPHYLSMQGVQLQVL
;
A
#
# COMPACT_ATOMS: atom_id res chain seq x y z
N MET A 1 -33.07 -55.60 -15.92
CA MET A 1 -32.81 -54.38 -16.73
C MET A 1 -32.58 -53.21 -15.78
N GLY A 2 -31.47 -52.49 -15.96
CA GLY A 2 -31.09 -51.23 -15.29
C GLY A 2 -30.53 -51.36 -13.87
N GLY A 3 -29.27 -51.06 -13.51
CA GLY A 3 -28.16 -50.39 -14.21
C GLY A 3 -27.79 -49.04 -13.57
N LEU A 4 -26.64 -49.00 -12.86
CA LEU A 4 -25.85 -47.83 -12.38
C LEU A 4 -26.49 -46.97 -11.24
N ASP A 5 -25.77 -46.37 -10.29
CA ASP A 5 -24.37 -45.90 -10.28
C ASP A 5 -23.77 -45.84 -8.85
N LYS A 6 -22.48 -46.17 -8.74
CA LYS A 6 -21.62 -46.02 -7.56
C LYS A 6 -21.01 -44.61 -7.57
N ARG A 7 -21.67 -43.56 -7.05
CA ARG A 7 -21.02 -42.24 -6.87
C ARG A 7 -21.54 -41.45 -5.68
N SER A 8 -21.19 -41.87 -4.47
CA SER A 8 -21.07 -40.95 -3.34
C SER A 8 -19.61 -40.51 -3.23
N THR A 9 -19.23 -39.48 -4.00
CA THR A 9 -17.94 -38.82 -3.82
C THR A 9 -18.06 -37.90 -2.61
N ILE A 10 -17.54 -38.34 -1.46
CA ILE A 10 -17.35 -37.48 -0.29
C ILE A 10 -16.21 -36.53 -0.64
N ILE A 11 -16.52 -35.28 -0.96
CA ILE A 11 -15.51 -34.24 -1.13
C ILE A 11 -15.24 -33.65 0.26
N SER A 12 -14.28 -34.23 0.97
CA SER A 12 -13.79 -33.73 2.24
C SER A 12 -12.75 -32.63 2.00
N PHE A 13 -13.10 -31.38 2.27
CA PHE A 13 -12.12 -30.31 2.37
C PHE A 13 -11.65 -30.15 3.82
N SER A 14 -10.33 -30.28 4.02
CA SER A 14 -9.65 -29.95 5.26
C SER A 14 -9.27 -28.47 5.22
N LEU A 15 -9.96 -27.65 6.01
CA LEU A 15 -9.54 -26.29 6.35
C LEU A 15 -8.82 -26.37 7.69
N GLN A 16 -7.48 -26.28 7.66
CA GLN A 16 -6.57 -26.16 8.82
C GLN A 16 -7.12 -26.78 10.12
N GLY A 17 -7.42 -28.09 10.09
CA GLY A 17 -7.67 -28.88 11.29
C GLY A 17 -9.10 -28.94 11.85
N LYS A 18 -10.13 -28.36 11.21
CA LYS A 18 -11.54 -28.59 11.60
C LYS A 18 -12.37 -29.09 10.42
N SER A 19 -12.93 -30.31 10.54
CA SER A 19 -13.80 -30.87 9.51
C SER A 19 -15.16 -30.14 9.47
N LEU A 20 -15.67 -29.88 8.26
CA LEU A 20 -16.98 -29.25 8.03
C LEU A 20 -18.14 -30.04 8.67
N GLU A 21 -17.98 -31.35 8.90
CA GLU A 21 -18.98 -32.19 9.57
C GLU A 21 -19.33 -31.73 11.00
N ARG A 22 -18.45 -30.96 11.66
CA ARG A 22 -18.72 -30.45 13.01
C ARG A 22 -19.59 -29.18 13.04
N ILE A 23 -19.77 -28.50 11.91
CA ILE A 23 -20.45 -27.20 11.86
C ILE A 23 -21.92 -27.34 11.46
N LEU A 24 -22.29 -28.42 10.75
CA LEU A 24 -23.67 -28.67 10.33
C LEU A 24 -24.11 -30.09 10.72
N PRO A 25 -25.34 -30.27 11.22
CA PRO A 25 -25.86 -31.60 11.53
C PRO A 25 -25.94 -32.45 10.25
N LYS A 26 -25.48 -33.70 10.32
CA LYS A 26 -25.33 -34.67 9.20
C LYS A 26 -26.58 -34.89 8.32
N LYS A 27 -27.76 -34.40 8.70
CA LYS A 27 -29.02 -34.59 7.97
C LYS A 27 -29.21 -33.70 6.72
N ASN A 28 -28.39 -32.67 6.50
CA ASN A 28 -28.62 -31.68 5.43
C ASN A 28 -27.58 -31.69 4.29
N ILE A 29 -26.93 -32.84 4.03
CA ILE A 29 -25.87 -32.94 3.02
C ILE A 29 -26.48 -33.38 1.67
N GLY A 30 -27.10 -32.42 0.96
CA GLY A 30 -27.45 -32.56 -0.47
C GLY A 30 -26.32 -32.06 -1.38
N SER A 31 -26.41 -32.26 -2.71
CA SER A 31 -25.38 -31.84 -3.67
C SER A 31 -25.10 -30.33 -3.60
N PHE A 32 -23.82 -29.94 -3.44
CA PHE A 32 -23.39 -28.54 -3.30
C PHE A 32 -22.91 -27.92 -4.62
N GLY A 33 -23.22 -26.65 -4.83
CA GLY A 33 -22.51 -25.77 -5.75
C GLY A 33 -21.80 -24.66 -4.97
N THR A 34 -20.53 -24.42 -5.23
CA THR A 34 -19.72 -23.38 -4.56
C THR A 34 -19.37 -22.27 -5.56
N TYR A 35 -19.68 -21.02 -5.21
CA TYR A 35 -19.19 -19.83 -5.90
C TYR A 35 -18.17 -19.11 -5.00
N LEU A 36 -17.02 -18.77 -5.56
CA LEU A 36 -15.95 -18.01 -4.89
C LEU A 36 -15.92 -16.61 -5.48
N GLU A 37 -16.15 -15.59 -4.65
CA GLU A 37 -15.99 -14.20 -5.03
C GLU A 37 -15.12 -13.50 -3.97
N PHE A 38 -14.08 -12.82 -4.42
CA PHE A 38 -13.13 -12.13 -3.54
C PHE A 38 -13.59 -10.68 -3.35
N ASN A 39 -13.91 -10.29 -2.11
CA ASN A 39 -14.21 -8.90 -1.79
C ASN A 39 -12.98 -8.26 -1.13
N ALA A 40 -12.20 -7.54 -1.94
CA ALA A 40 -10.97 -6.88 -1.52
C ALA A 40 -11.20 -5.79 -0.45
N ARG A 41 -12.35 -5.10 -0.47
CA ARG A 41 -12.64 -3.96 0.43
C ARG A 41 -12.81 -4.33 1.90
N GLU A 42 -13.25 -5.55 2.22
CA GLU A 42 -13.43 -5.99 3.62
C GLU A 42 -12.27 -6.86 4.14
N ASN A 43 -11.29 -7.16 3.29
CA ASN A 43 -10.25 -8.15 3.58
C ASN A 43 -10.83 -9.54 3.96
N ARG A 44 -11.98 -9.89 3.38
CA ARG A 44 -12.75 -11.12 3.68
C ARG A 44 -13.03 -11.91 2.39
N LYS A 45 -12.92 -13.23 2.47
CA LYS A 45 -13.43 -14.14 1.42
C LYS A 45 -14.89 -14.43 1.71
N LYS A 46 -15.78 -14.16 0.74
CA LYS A 46 -17.20 -14.46 0.82
C LYS A 46 -17.45 -15.84 0.21
N PHE A 47 -17.89 -16.80 1.03
CA PHE A 47 -18.31 -18.11 0.53
C PHE A 47 -19.82 -18.11 0.33
N LEU A 48 -20.28 -18.38 -0.89
CA LEU A 48 -21.68 -18.64 -1.17
C LEU A 48 -21.89 -20.16 -1.24
N LEU A 49 -22.63 -20.72 -0.28
CA LEU A 49 -23.08 -22.11 -0.32
C LEU A 49 -24.55 -22.14 -0.76
N LEU A 50 -24.82 -22.64 -1.95
CA LEU A 50 -26.19 -22.84 -2.43
C LEU A 50 -26.63 -24.27 -2.09
N LEU A 51 -27.60 -24.39 -1.17
CA LEU A 51 -28.26 -25.66 -0.88
C LEU A 51 -29.38 -25.89 -1.89
N LYS A 52 -29.23 -26.90 -2.76
CA LYS A 52 -30.35 -27.37 -3.59
C LYS A 52 -31.42 -27.95 -2.66
N ASN A 53 -32.59 -27.33 -2.67
CA ASN A 53 -33.88 -27.78 -2.11
C ASN A 53 -34.40 -27.11 -0.83
N ASN A 54 -33.81 -26.02 -0.34
CA ASN A 54 -34.50 -25.08 0.57
C ASN A 54 -33.80 -23.70 0.52
N CYS A 55 -34.58 -22.63 0.37
CA CYS A 55 -34.14 -21.24 0.17
C CYS A 55 -33.42 -20.61 1.38
N HIS A 56 -32.27 -21.17 1.77
CA HIS A 56 -31.39 -20.56 2.76
C HIS A 56 -30.00 -20.35 2.14
N VAL A 57 -29.65 -19.09 1.88
CA VAL A 57 -28.29 -18.69 1.55
C VAL A 57 -27.56 -18.47 2.88
N LEU A 58 -26.62 -19.35 3.22
CA LEU A 58 -25.73 -19.12 4.36
C LEU A 58 -24.48 -18.38 3.85
N TYR A 59 -24.22 -17.22 4.43
CA TYR A 59 -22.96 -16.50 4.24
C TYR A 59 -21.96 -16.93 5.32
N PHE A 60 -20.82 -17.49 4.91
CA PHE A 60 -19.68 -17.68 5.78
C PHE A 60 -18.60 -16.67 5.43
N PHE A 61 -18.17 -15.91 6.43
CA PHE A 61 -16.98 -15.07 6.33
C PHE A 61 -15.80 -15.86 6.88
N VAL A 62 -14.83 -16.16 6.03
CA VAL A 62 -13.52 -16.60 6.51
C VAL A 62 -12.71 -15.33 6.73
N ASN A 63 -12.49 -14.98 8.00
CA ASN A 63 -11.53 -13.93 8.35
C ASN A 63 -10.15 -14.36 7.86
N ARG A 64 -9.44 -13.47 7.14
CA ARG A 64 -7.99 -13.60 7.05
C ARG A 64 -7.46 -13.58 8.48
N THR A 65 -6.76 -14.65 8.86
CA THR A 65 -6.18 -14.81 10.19
C THR A 65 -4.90 -14.02 10.40
N PHE A 66 -4.35 -13.40 9.36
CA PHE A 66 -3.11 -12.63 9.44
C PHE A 66 -3.37 -11.15 9.19
N MET A 67 -3.08 -10.33 10.19
CA MET A 67 -3.04 -8.87 10.10
C MET A 67 -1.79 -8.46 9.32
N ILE A 68 -1.89 -7.39 8.52
CA ILE A 68 -0.73 -6.82 7.82
C ILE A 68 0.24 -6.29 8.88
N GLU A 69 1.53 -6.58 8.77
CA GLU A 69 2.58 -6.01 9.63
C GLU A 69 3.44 -5.05 8.81
N LEU A 70 3.70 -3.86 9.33
CA LEU A 70 4.57 -2.86 8.72
C LEU A 70 5.77 -2.61 9.64
N PHE A 71 6.95 -3.07 9.22
CA PHE A 71 8.21 -2.75 9.89
C PHE A 71 8.73 -1.39 9.42
N GLU A 72 8.82 -0.43 10.34
CA GLU A 72 9.04 0.96 9.97
C GLU A 72 9.84 1.80 10.97
N PHE A 73 10.28 2.96 10.48
CA PHE A 73 10.73 4.08 11.31
C PHE A 73 9.68 5.19 11.27
N ALA A 74 9.30 5.70 12.45
CA ALA A 74 8.26 6.71 12.58
C ALA A 74 8.48 7.96 11.70
N LEU A 75 9.74 8.43 11.60
CA LEU A 75 10.12 9.64 10.87
C LEU A 75 10.52 9.42 9.40
N SER A 76 10.42 8.18 8.89
CA SER A 76 10.79 7.85 7.50
C SER A 76 9.69 8.24 6.52
N GLY A 77 10.03 9.10 5.56
CA GLY A 77 9.12 9.47 4.45
C GLY A 77 8.78 8.27 3.57
N ASN A 78 9.71 7.31 3.38
CA ASN A 78 9.43 6.08 2.65
C ASN A 78 8.45 5.16 3.39
N CYS A 79 8.50 5.09 4.71
CA CYS A 79 7.49 4.36 5.49
C CYS A 79 6.14 5.10 5.48
N TYR A 80 6.17 6.44 5.49
CA TYR A 80 4.98 7.25 5.37
C TYR A 80 4.21 7.02 4.06
N LYS A 81 4.89 6.81 2.92
CA LYS A 81 4.23 6.39 1.67
C LYS A 81 3.30 5.20 1.89
N VAL A 82 3.81 4.16 2.57
CA VAL A 82 3.09 2.92 2.82
C VAL A 82 1.93 3.14 3.79
N ARG A 83 2.17 3.85 4.91
CA ARG A 83 1.10 4.19 5.87
C ARG A 83 -0.03 4.99 5.23
N LEU A 84 0.32 5.96 4.40
CA LEU A 84 -0.66 6.80 3.72
C LEU A 84 -1.54 5.98 2.77
N LEU A 85 -0.94 5.09 1.96
CA LEU A 85 -1.73 4.20 1.11
C LEU A 85 -2.56 3.19 1.91
N LEU A 86 -2.01 2.57 2.97
CA LEU A 86 -2.76 1.69 3.86
C LEU A 86 -4.00 2.40 4.43
N SER A 87 -3.85 3.67 4.84
CA SER A 87 -4.94 4.50 5.33
C SER A 87 -5.98 4.81 4.26
N PHE A 88 -5.55 5.23 3.06
CA PHE A 88 -6.48 5.48 1.94
C PHE A 88 -7.25 4.24 1.49
N LEU A 89 -6.64 3.06 1.60
CA LEU A 89 -7.28 1.78 1.33
C LEU A 89 -8.09 1.25 2.53
N ASN A 90 -8.11 2.00 3.64
CA ASN A 90 -8.75 1.63 4.90
C ASN A 90 -8.33 0.23 5.41
N LEU A 91 -7.06 -0.12 5.23
CA LEU A 91 -6.50 -1.40 5.64
C LEU A 91 -5.94 -1.33 7.06
N GLN A 92 -6.40 -2.25 7.92
CA GLN A 92 -5.86 -2.42 9.25
C GLN A 92 -4.49 -3.09 9.18
N TYR A 93 -3.53 -2.58 9.94
CA TYR A 93 -2.18 -3.11 10.03
C TYR A 93 -1.60 -2.89 11.42
N GLU A 94 -0.61 -3.71 11.79
CA GLU A 94 0.20 -3.56 12.99
C GLU A 94 1.53 -2.91 12.64
N SER A 95 1.86 -1.83 13.34
CA SER A 95 3.14 -1.16 13.18
C SER A 95 4.21 -1.81 14.05
N GLN A 96 5.25 -2.34 13.42
CA GLN A 96 6.44 -2.88 14.07
C GLN A 96 7.55 -1.81 14.02
N ILE A 97 7.67 -0.98 15.07
CA ILE A 97 8.67 0.09 15.11
C ILE A 97 10.06 -0.51 15.30
N VAL A 98 10.92 -0.34 14.30
CA VAL A 98 12.29 -0.85 14.32
C VAL A 98 13.21 0.16 15.01
N ASN A 99 14.08 -0.30 15.92
CA ASN A 99 15.04 0.55 16.62
C ASN A 99 16.21 0.92 15.69
N GLY A 100 16.09 2.11 15.06
CA GLY A 100 17.12 2.69 14.20
C GLY A 100 18.46 2.95 14.91
N PRO A 101 18.48 3.67 16.06
CA PRO A 101 19.70 3.94 16.83
C PRO A 101 20.49 2.69 17.23
N GLU A 102 19.81 1.62 17.65
CA GLU A 102 20.46 0.33 17.98
C GLU A 102 20.79 -0.52 16.75
N ARG A 103 20.54 0.00 15.55
CA ARG A 103 20.77 -0.68 14.28
C ARG A 103 20.04 -2.02 14.16
N GLU A 104 18.85 -2.15 14.75
CA GLU A 104 18.04 -3.37 14.69
C GLU A 104 17.73 -3.80 13.24
N HIS A 105 17.49 -2.83 12.35
CA HIS A 105 17.35 -3.02 10.91
C HIS A 105 18.57 -3.68 10.22
N LYS A 106 19.71 -3.81 10.92
CA LYS A 106 20.93 -4.49 10.47
C LYS A 106 21.18 -5.83 11.18
N SER A 107 20.31 -6.24 12.10
CA SER A 107 20.38 -7.56 12.72
C SER A 107 20.13 -8.67 11.69
N GLU A 108 20.65 -9.87 11.95
CA GLU A 108 20.40 -11.05 11.11
C GLU A 108 18.90 -11.33 10.95
N ALA A 109 18.14 -11.19 12.04
CA ALA A 109 16.70 -11.40 12.05
C ALA A 109 15.94 -10.42 11.15
N PHE A 110 16.43 -9.18 11.01
CA PHE A 110 15.82 -8.20 10.10
C PHE A 110 16.33 -8.36 8.66
N ILE A 111 17.62 -8.63 8.48
CA ILE A 111 18.23 -8.89 7.18
C ILE A 111 17.58 -10.09 6.48
N ALA A 112 17.17 -11.11 7.24
CA ALA A 112 16.39 -12.23 6.73
C ALA A 112 15.06 -11.81 6.08
N LYS A 113 14.47 -10.66 6.46
CA LYS A 113 13.27 -10.08 5.85
C LYS A 113 13.61 -9.16 4.68
N ASN A 114 14.68 -8.38 4.80
CA ASN A 114 15.17 -7.50 3.75
C ASN A 114 16.70 -7.50 3.74
N PRO A 115 17.36 -8.07 2.71
CA PRO A 115 18.81 -8.22 2.67
C PRO A 115 19.58 -6.88 2.67
N PHE A 116 18.92 -5.77 2.29
CA PHE A 116 19.53 -4.44 2.37
C PHE A 116 19.52 -3.86 3.79
N GLY A 117 18.79 -4.50 4.71
CA GLY A 117 18.57 -4.02 6.07
C GLY A 117 17.97 -2.62 6.07
N GLN A 118 16.86 -2.42 5.37
CA GLN A 118 16.18 -1.14 5.22
C GLN A 118 14.69 -1.29 5.53
N VAL A 119 14.08 -0.20 5.99
CA VAL A 119 12.61 -0.06 6.13
C VAL A 119 12.07 0.83 4.99
N PRO A 120 10.79 0.69 4.60
CA PRO A 120 9.80 -0.24 5.13
C PRO A 120 9.97 -1.69 4.68
N VAL A 121 9.46 -2.61 5.48
CA VAL A 121 9.12 -3.99 5.09
C VAL A 121 7.66 -4.23 5.43
N LEU A 122 6.89 -4.75 4.48
CA LEU A 122 5.50 -5.13 4.70
C LEU A 122 5.40 -6.66 4.69
N LYS A 123 4.77 -7.22 5.71
CA LYS A 123 4.42 -8.64 5.77
C LYS A 123 2.90 -8.77 5.73
N ASP A 124 2.43 -9.59 4.81
CA ASP A 124 1.02 -9.86 4.60
C ASP A 124 0.78 -11.38 4.50
N GLY A 125 0.48 -11.99 5.65
CA GLY A 125 0.50 -13.44 5.80
C GLY A 125 1.90 -14.01 5.53
N ASN A 126 2.01 -14.82 4.46
CA ASN A 126 3.28 -15.44 4.06
C ASN A 126 4.08 -14.57 3.07
N ILE A 127 3.51 -13.46 2.60
CA ILE A 127 4.18 -12.54 1.67
C ILE A 127 5.02 -11.57 2.50
N VAL A 128 6.29 -11.41 2.14
CA VAL A 128 7.20 -10.41 2.71
C VAL A 128 7.72 -9.56 1.56
N LEU A 129 7.48 -8.25 1.64
CA LEU A 129 7.85 -7.27 0.63
C LEU A 129 8.74 -6.21 1.23
N ARG A 130 9.77 -5.82 0.48
CA ARG A 130 10.67 -4.72 0.78
C ARG A 130 10.48 -3.61 -0.26
N ASP A 131 11.07 -2.46 0.04
CA ASP A 131 11.03 -1.25 -0.78
C ASP A 131 9.64 -0.59 -0.81
N SER A 132 9.61 0.72 -0.52
CA SER A 132 8.33 1.42 -0.41
C SER A 132 7.54 1.40 -1.71
N HIS A 133 8.19 1.49 -2.87
CA HIS A 133 7.47 1.54 -4.15
C HIS A 133 6.93 0.17 -4.55
N GLY A 134 7.72 -0.90 -4.34
CA GLY A 134 7.25 -2.27 -4.51
C GLY A 134 6.03 -2.57 -3.63
N ILE A 135 6.05 -2.11 -2.38
CA ILE A 135 4.92 -2.23 -1.46
C ILE A 135 3.69 -1.44 -1.96
N LEU A 136 3.87 -0.21 -2.47
CA LEU A 136 2.75 0.56 -3.04
C LEU A 136 2.09 -0.18 -4.21
N VAL A 137 2.88 -0.73 -5.13
CA VAL A 137 2.35 -1.52 -6.26
C VAL A 137 1.56 -2.73 -5.76
N TYR A 138 2.10 -3.47 -4.78
CA TYR A 138 1.41 -4.61 -4.19
C TYR A 138 0.06 -4.21 -3.57
N LEU A 139 0.05 -3.18 -2.72
CA LEU A 139 -1.17 -2.74 -2.03
C LEU A 139 -2.22 -2.23 -3.03
N ALA A 140 -1.81 -1.45 -4.03
CA ALA A 140 -2.70 -0.99 -5.09
C ALA A 140 -3.32 -2.15 -5.87
N ARG A 141 -2.54 -3.17 -6.25
CA ARG A 141 -3.05 -4.32 -7.01
C ARG A 141 -3.86 -5.31 -6.17
N ALA A 142 -3.49 -5.52 -4.90
CA ALA A 142 -4.12 -6.53 -4.05
C ALA A 142 -5.39 -6.01 -3.36
N TYR A 143 -5.45 -4.72 -3.06
CA TYR A 143 -6.49 -4.12 -2.23
C TYR A 143 -7.10 -2.83 -2.79
N GLY A 144 -6.39 -2.15 -3.69
CA GLY A 144 -6.85 -0.91 -4.31
C GLY A 144 -7.88 -1.14 -5.41
N GLU A 145 -8.66 -0.09 -5.67
CA GLU A 145 -9.42 0.03 -6.90
C GLU A 145 -8.49 0.28 -8.10
N GLU A 146 -9.00 -0.01 -9.31
CA GLU A 146 -8.22 0.04 -10.56
C GLU A 146 -7.47 1.37 -10.74
N HIS A 147 -8.05 2.49 -10.29
CA HIS A 147 -7.43 3.81 -10.44
C HIS A 147 -6.08 3.96 -9.72
N TRP A 148 -5.79 3.18 -8.67
CA TRP A 148 -4.52 3.30 -7.95
C TRP A 148 -3.32 2.86 -8.80
N PHE A 149 -3.51 1.83 -9.62
CA PHE A 149 -2.51 1.32 -10.57
C PHE A 149 -3.18 0.56 -11.74
N PRO A 150 -3.70 1.29 -12.74
CA PRO A 150 -4.47 0.71 -13.85
C PRO A 150 -3.68 -0.31 -14.67
N ASN A 151 -4.39 -1.26 -15.31
CA ASN A 151 -3.79 -2.24 -16.21
C ASN A 151 -3.50 -1.69 -17.62
N ASP A 152 -3.96 -0.48 -17.95
CA ASP A 152 -3.56 0.19 -19.19
C ASP A 152 -2.03 0.36 -19.22
N PRO A 153 -1.33 -0.16 -20.24
CA PRO A 153 0.12 -0.20 -20.25
C PRO A 153 0.77 1.18 -20.30
N ALA A 154 0.14 2.16 -20.96
CA ALA A 154 0.70 3.51 -21.05
C ALA A 154 0.59 4.24 -19.71
N ILE A 155 -0.56 4.16 -19.05
CA ILE A 155 -0.79 4.74 -17.72
C ILE A 155 0.10 4.05 -16.68
N ALA A 156 0.19 2.72 -16.69
CA ALA A 156 1.05 1.98 -15.79
C ALA A 156 2.53 2.37 -15.98
N GLY A 157 2.98 2.55 -17.22
CA GLY A 157 4.32 3.02 -17.56
C GLY A 157 4.62 4.40 -16.97
N GLU A 158 3.71 5.35 -17.12
CA GLU A 158 3.84 6.69 -16.52
C GLU A 158 3.89 6.64 -14.99
N ILE A 159 3.06 5.81 -14.34
CA ILE A 159 3.13 5.64 -12.88
C ILE A 159 4.50 5.11 -12.46
N VAL A 160 5.00 4.07 -13.14
CA VAL A 160 6.32 3.50 -12.85
C VAL A 160 7.44 4.51 -13.08
N ALA A 161 7.32 5.40 -14.08
CA ALA A 161 8.26 6.50 -14.27
C ALA A 161 8.28 7.42 -13.04
N TRP A 162 7.12 7.81 -12.49
CA TRP A 162 7.05 8.60 -11.25
C TRP A 162 7.55 7.87 -10.00
N LEU A 163 7.31 6.56 -9.88
CA LEU A 163 7.93 5.75 -8.81
C LEU A 163 9.46 5.78 -8.91
N SER A 164 9.98 5.70 -10.14
CA SER A 164 11.42 5.80 -10.40
C SER A 164 11.95 7.20 -10.09
N THR A 165 11.19 8.25 -10.42
CA THR A 165 11.49 9.63 -10.02
C THR A 165 11.55 9.79 -8.50
N ALA A 166 10.64 9.13 -7.80
CA ALA A 166 10.63 9.10 -6.34
C ALA A 166 11.85 8.36 -5.76
N ALA A 167 12.38 7.36 -6.47
CA ALA A 167 13.56 6.59 -6.04
C ALA A 167 14.88 7.34 -6.30
N ASN A 168 14.93 8.17 -7.33
CA ASN A 168 16.13 8.88 -7.75
C ASN A 168 16.09 10.37 -7.34
N GLU A 169 15.33 11.20 -8.04
CA GLU A 169 15.33 12.66 -7.89
C GLU A 169 14.76 13.08 -6.53
N VAL A 170 13.67 12.46 -6.05
CA VAL A 170 13.14 12.78 -4.71
C VAL A 170 14.12 12.35 -3.62
N SER A 171 14.75 11.18 -3.79
CA SER A 171 15.71 10.62 -2.83
C SER A 171 16.97 11.49 -2.72
N ARG A 172 17.53 11.90 -3.87
CA ARG A 172 18.73 12.73 -3.99
C ARG A 172 18.48 14.23 -3.80
N GLY A 173 17.24 14.69 -3.89
CA GLY A 173 16.86 16.07 -3.69
C GLY A 173 16.17 16.27 -2.33
N PRO A 174 14.83 16.46 -2.28
CA PRO A 174 14.10 16.79 -1.06
C PRO A 174 14.37 15.87 0.14
N SER A 175 14.46 14.55 -0.09
CA SER A 175 14.76 13.58 0.98
C SER A 175 16.17 13.76 1.55
N ALA A 176 17.15 13.98 0.68
CA ALA A 176 18.54 14.21 1.08
C ALA A 176 18.70 15.56 1.80
N LEU A 177 18.06 16.65 1.33
CA LEU A 177 18.04 17.93 2.04
C LEU A 177 17.44 17.79 3.44
N ARG A 178 16.31 17.09 3.56
CA ARG A 178 15.69 16.81 4.86
C ARG A 178 16.62 16.03 5.77
N ALA A 179 17.25 14.97 5.27
CA ALA A 179 18.16 14.16 6.06
C ALA A 179 19.42 14.94 6.48
N HIS A 180 19.91 15.84 5.63
CA HIS A 180 21.01 16.74 5.95
C HIS A 180 20.63 17.69 7.10
N TYR A 181 19.53 18.43 6.97
CA TYR A 181 19.15 19.45 7.95
C TYR A 181 18.60 18.88 9.27
N LEU A 182 17.95 17.72 9.26
CA LEU A 182 17.44 17.09 10.48
C LEU A 182 18.46 16.20 11.20
N LEU A 183 19.27 15.46 10.44
CA LEU A 183 20.12 14.38 10.98
C LEU A 183 21.61 14.62 10.77
N GLY A 184 22.00 15.75 10.18
CA GLY A 184 23.40 16.08 9.91
C GLY A 184 24.05 15.18 8.85
N ARG A 185 23.28 14.52 7.98
CA ARG A 185 23.86 13.64 6.95
C ARG A 185 24.67 14.45 5.93
N PRO A 186 25.89 14.01 5.58
CA PRO A 186 26.70 14.69 4.57
C PRO A 186 26.07 14.51 3.18
N ILE A 187 26.03 15.61 2.41
CA ILE A 187 25.53 15.65 1.03
C ILE A 187 26.35 16.66 0.21
N ASN A 188 26.31 16.55 -1.11
CA ASN A 188 26.70 17.65 -1.99
C ASN A 188 25.55 18.67 -2.05
N LEU A 189 25.61 19.73 -1.25
CA LEU A 189 24.48 20.64 -1.05
C LEU A 189 24.04 21.33 -2.35
N GLU A 190 24.99 21.79 -3.17
CA GLU A 190 24.69 22.49 -4.42
C GLU A 190 23.97 21.57 -5.43
N GLU A 191 24.49 20.36 -5.64
CA GLU A 191 23.84 19.36 -6.51
C GLU A 191 22.46 18.96 -5.98
N THR A 192 22.34 18.75 -4.67
CA THR A 192 21.08 18.35 -4.03
C THR A 192 20.00 19.43 -4.19
N LYS A 193 20.36 20.71 -4.05
CA LYS A 193 19.47 21.84 -4.30
C LYS A 193 19.05 21.91 -5.76
N LEU A 194 20.00 21.78 -6.69
CA LEU A 194 19.70 21.81 -8.13
C LEU A 194 18.74 20.70 -8.55
N VAL A 195 18.94 19.47 -8.05
CA VAL A 195 18.02 18.33 -8.28
C VAL A 195 16.63 18.65 -7.71
N THR A 196 16.58 19.24 -6.52
CA THR A 196 15.32 19.63 -5.87
C THR A 196 14.56 20.69 -6.67
N GLU A 197 15.22 21.77 -7.07
CA GLU A 197 14.62 22.85 -7.85
C GLU A 197 14.13 22.36 -9.21
N THR A 198 14.92 21.50 -9.87
CA THR A 198 14.54 20.89 -11.16
C THR A 198 13.28 20.03 -11.01
N LEU A 199 13.24 19.17 -9.99
CA LEU A 199 12.08 18.32 -9.69
C LEU A 199 10.83 19.18 -9.40
N LEU A 200 10.94 20.19 -8.54
CA LEU A 200 9.82 21.05 -8.19
C LEU A 200 9.31 21.86 -9.38
N SER A 201 10.20 22.33 -10.25
CA SER A 201 9.83 23.01 -11.50
C SER A 201 9.02 22.09 -12.43
N ILE A 202 9.44 20.83 -12.58
CA ILE A 202 8.71 19.83 -13.39
C ILE A 202 7.33 19.54 -12.78
N LEU A 203 7.26 19.32 -11.45
CA LEU A 203 6.00 19.08 -10.75
C LEU A 203 5.05 20.27 -10.89
N GLU A 204 5.52 21.48 -10.62
CA GLU A 204 4.74 22.71 -10.72
C GLU A 204 4.16 22.88 -12.12
N LYS A 205 4.98 22.71 -13.17
CA LYS A 205 4.53 22.79 -14.56
C LYS A 205 3.48 21.72 -14.89
N ARG A 206 3.68 20.47 -14.45
CA ARG A 206 2.72 19.40 -14.71
C ARG A 206 1.38 19.67 -14.03
N LEU A 207 1.41 20.18 -12.80
CA LEU A 207 0.22 20.46 -12.00
C LEU A 207 -0.55 21.73 -12.43
N VAL A 208 -0.06 22.46 -13.43
CA VAL A 208 -0.84 23.53 -14.10
C VAL A 208 -2.06 22.94 -14.81
N ALA A 209 -1.87 21.83 -15.54
CA ALA A 209 -2.90 21.24 -16.40
C ALA A 209 -3.60 20.03 -15.77
N HIS A 210 -3.04 19.47 -14.69
CA HIS A 210 -3.51 18.20 -14.12
C HIS A 210 -3.76 18.30 -12.62
N ASN A 211 -4.85 17.68 -12.16
CA ASN A 211 -5.14 17.59 -10.73
C ASN A 211 -4.25 16.57 -10.01
N TRP A 212 -3.84 15.51 -10.70
CA TRP A 212 -2.98 14.43 -10.20
C TRP A 212 -1.83 14.19 -11.16
N LEU A 213 -0.83 13.41 -10.73
CA LEU A 213 0.36 13.24 -11.55
C LEU A 213 0.11 12.47 -12.83
N VAL A 214 -0.70 11.39 -12.85
CA VAL A 214 -0.78 10.56 -14.07
C VAL A 214 -2.15 10.58 -14.73
N SER A 215 -3.23 10.51 -13.95
CA SER A 215 -4.59 10.34 -14.48
C SER A 215 -5.54 11.37 -13.88
N ASP A 216 -6.82 11.29 -14.25
CA ASP A 216 -7.87 12.13 -13.66
C ASP A 216 -8.20 11.75 -12.19
N SER A 217 -7.65 10.64 -11.72
CA SER A 217 -7.73 10.18 -10.32
C SER A 217 -6.35 10.06 -9.68
N ILE A 218 -6.31 10.12 -8.35
CA ILE A 218 -5.09 9.88 -7.58
C ILE A 218 -4.57 8.46 -7.82
N THR A 219 -3.25 8.33 -7.93
CA THR A 219 -2.57 7.04 -8.15
C THR A 219 -1.44 6.86 -7.15
N ILE A 220 -0.78 5.70 -7.15
CA ILE A 220 0.44 5.50 -6.35
C ILE A 220 1.61 6.40 -6.79
N ALA A 221 1.56 7.03 -7.97
CA ALA A 221 2.54 8.05 -8.35
C ALA A 221 2.49 9.24 -7.39
N ASP A 222 1.29 9.74 -7.09
CA ASP A 222 1.08 10.85 -6.15
C ASP A 222 1.59 10.48 -4.76
N ILE A 223 1.23 9.27 -4.28
CA ILE A 223 1.67 8.75 -2.98
C ILE A 223 3.20 8.61 -2.89
N ALA A 224 3.86 8.26 -3.98
CA ALA A 224 5.31 8.10 -4.00
C ALA A 224 6.06 9.43 -3.95
N ILE A 225 5.51 10.50 -4.54
CA ILE A 225 6.13 11.83 -4.57
C ILE A 225 5.79 12.62 -3.30
N TYR A 226 4.53 12.59 -2.87
CA TYR A 226 3.97 13.48 -1.85
C TYR A 226 4.79 13.60 -0.55
N PRO A 227 5.19 12.50 0.13
CA PRO A 227 5.80 12.58 1.46
C PRO A 227 6.98 13.51 1.60
N TYR A 228 7.92 13.49 0.66
CA TYR A 228 9.14 14.29 0.76
C TYR A 228 8.97 15.72 0.24
N ILE A 229 7.92 15.99 -0.52
CA ILE A 229 7.50 17.36 -0.84
C ILE A 229 6.78 17.95 0.38
N ALA A 230 5.85 17.22 0.99
CA ALA A 230 5.11 17.65 2.17
C ALA A 230 5.99 17.89 3.42
N LEU A 231 7.14 17.22 3.48
CA LEU A 231 8.17 17.43 4.52
C LEU A 231 9.25 18.43 4.08
N GLY A 232 9.04 19.17 2.99
CA GLY A 232 10.04 20.05 2.39
C GLY A 232 10.50 21.18 3.31
N ASN A 233 9.65 21.65 4.22
CA ASN A 233 10.00 22.60 5.28
C ASN A 233 11.18 22.11 6.12
N GLN A 234 11.25 20.82 6.43
CA GLN A 234 12.35 20.20 7.18
C GLN A 234 13.64 20.08 6.34
N GLY A 235 13.54 20.21 5.02
CA GLY A 235 14.65 20.31 4.07
C GLY A 235 15.00 21.74 3.67
N LYS A 236 14.44 22.77 4.34
CA LYS A 236 14.56 24.19 3.98
C LYS A 236 14.11 24.51 2.55
N ILE A 237 13.12 23.78 2.05
CA ILE A 237 12.47 24.04 0.77
C ILE A 237 11.30 25.00 1.02
N ASP A 238 11.32 26.14 0.34
CA ASP A 238 10.19 27.07 0.35
C ASP A 238 9.15 26.65 -0.69
N LEU A 239 7.98 26.19 -0.23
CA LEU A 239 6.89 25.79 -1.11
C LEU A 239 5.95 26.96 -1.48
N TRP A 240 6.09 28.14 -0.87
CA TRP A 240 5.21 29.28 -1.15
C TRP A 240 5.26 29.73 -2.62
N ILE A 241 6.41 29.56 -3.26
CA ILE A 241 6.63 29.90 -4.66
C ILE A 241 6.06 28.88 -5.65
N TYR A 242 5.52 27.75 -5.18
CA TYR A 242 4.95 26.66 -6.01
C TYR A 242 3.45 26.49 -5.76
N PRO A 243 2.60 27.40 -6.26
CA PRO A 243 1.17 27.41 -5.97
C PRO A 243 0.44 26.15 -6.45
N ASN A 244 0.84 25.53 -7.56
CA ASN A 244 0.17 24.33 -8.07
C ASN A 244 0.56 23.08 -7.27
N ILE A 245 1.82 22.98 -6.83
CA ILE A 245 2.24 21.96 -5.85
C ILE A 245 1.44 22.09 -4.56
N ARG A 246 1.30 23.30 -4.01
CA ARG A 246 0.50 23.53 -2.79
C ARG A 246 -0.96 23.14 -2.98
N LYS A 247 -1.55 23.44 -4.14
CA LYS A 247 -2.91 23.00 -4.49
C LYS A 247 -3.03 21.48 -4.58
N TRP A 248 -2.05 20.81 -5.17
CA TRP A 248 -2.00 19.35 -5.25
C TRP A 248 -1.88 18.70 -3.87
N MET A 249 -1.00 19.22 -3.00
CA MET A 249 -0.89 18.77 -1.61
C MET A 249 -2.20 18.96 -0.86
N TYR A 250 -2.82 20.14 -0.97
CA TYR A 250 -4.13 20.40 -0.36
C TYR A 250 -5.19 19.39 -0.81
N ARG A 251 -5.23 19.02 -2.10
CA ARG A 251 -6.15 17.98 -2.60
C ARG A 251 -5.91 16.64 -1.92
N ILE A 252 -4.65 16.18 -1.81
CA ILE A 252 -4.29 14.92 -1.12
C ILE A 252 -4.74 14.96 0.34
N GLU A 253 -4.46 16.07 1.03
CA GLU A 253 -4.71 16.27 2.46
C GLU A 253 -6.20 16.30 2.82
N ASN A 254 -7.06 16.61 1.84
CA ASN A 254 -8.52 16.64 2.00
C ASN A 254 -9.21 15.38 1.49
N LEU A 255 -8.48 14.36 1.01
CA LEU A 255 -9.08 13.07 0.66
C LEU A 255 -9.56 12.32 1.91
N PRO A 256 -10.67 11.55 1.82
CA PRO A 256 -11.09 10.67 2.90
C PRO A 256 -9.96 9.73 3.34
N HIS A 257 -9.84 9.50 4.64
CA HIS A 257 -8.80 8.67 5.25
C HIS A 257 -7.36 9.17 5.06
N TYR A 258 -7.16 10.45 4.74
CA TYR A 258 -5.83 11.06 4.83
C TYR A 258 -5.25 10.88 6.24
N LEU A 259 -4.01 10.41 6.31
CA LEU A 259 -3.27 10.21 7.54
C LEU A 259 -2.04 11.09 7.47
N SER A 260 -1.89 12.05 8.40
CA SER A 260 -0.68 12.89 8.48
C SER A 260 0.47 12.18 9.20
N MET A 261 1.67 12.76 9.15
CA MET A 261 2.79 12.37 9.99
C MET A 261 3.47 13.59 10.63
N GLN A 262 4.26 13.34 11.67
CA GLN A 262 5.05 14.40 12.31
C GLN A 262 5.98 15.09 11.28
N GLY A 263 5.89 16.41 11.22
CA GLY A 263 6.70 17.26 10.35
C GLY A 263 5.95 17.82 9.14
N VAL A 264 4.86 17.18 8.71
CA VAL A 264 4.01 17.69 7.61
C VAL A 264 3.28 18.94 8.09
N GLN A 265 3.38 20.01 7.30
CA GLN A 265 2.59 21.23 7.48
C GLN A 265 1.46 21.23 6.45
N LEU A 266 0.23 21.05 6.94
CA LEU A 266 -0.96 21.03 6.09
C LEU A 266 -1.09 22.36 5.35
N GLN A 267 -1.46 22.27 4.09
CA GLN A 267 -1.66 23.44 3.25
C GLN A 267 -2.98 24.11 3.60
N VAL A 268 -2.92 25.44 3.68
CA VAL A 268 -4.10 26.31 3.74
C VAL A 268 -4.06 27.14 2.46
N LEU A 269 -5.14 27.06 1.68
CA LEU A 269 -5.31 27.80 0.43
C LEU A 269 -6.30 28.94 0.61
#